data_AF-A0A4V3V860-F1
#
_entry.id   AF-A0A4V3V860-F1
#
_cell.length_a   1.000
_cell.length_b   1.000
_cell.length_c   1.000
_cell.angle_alpha   90.00
_cell.angle_beta   90.00
_cell.angle_gamma   90.00
#
_symmetry.space_group_name_H-M   'P 1'
#
loop_
_entity.id
_entity.type
_entity.pdbx_description
1 polymer ?
#
loop_
_entity_poly.entity_id
_entity_poly.type
_entity_poly.pdbx_seq_one_letter_code
_entity_poly.pdbx_strand_id
1 'polypeptide(L)' 'MERNQKPSVKLIGEDGNIFSILGRVNRALKEDGKEEQTKEVSERVMASSSYGEALQIIMEYVEVE' A
#
# COMPACT_ATOMS: atom_id res chain seq x y z
N MET A 1 -14.50 19.33 -6.43
CA MET A 1 -13.52 18.40 -7.03
C MET A 1 -12.71 17.83 -5.89
N GLU A 2 -13.16 16.71 -5.31
CA GLU A 2 -12.42 16.03 -4.27
C GLU A 2 -11.17 15.42 -4.90
N ARG A 3 -10.00 15.94 -4.51
CA ARG A 3 -8.72 15.38 -4.94
C ARG A 3 -8.55 14.12 -4.11
N ASN A 4 -8.70 12.97 -4.74
CA ASN A 4 -8.42 11.68 -4.12
C ASN A 4 -6.90 11.62 -3.81
N GLN A 5 -6.47 12.25 -2.72
CA GLN A 5 -5.07 12.32 -2.33
C GLN A 5 -4.65 10.95 -1.84
N LYS A 6 -3.57 10.41 -2.41
CA LYS A 6 -2.99 9.17 -1.91
C LYS A 6 -2.21 9.49 -0.63
N PRO A 7 -2.32 8.66 0.42
CA PRO A 7 -1.50 8.85 1.60
C PRO A 7 -0.03 8.56 1.27
N SER A 8 0.89 9.33 1.87
CA SER A 8 2.35 9.14 1.72
C SER A 8 2.86 8.06 2.66
N VAL A 9 3.70 7.16 2.16
CA VAL A 9 4.34 6.08 2.91
C VAL A 9 5.83 6.03 2.57
N LYS A 10 6.69 6.17 3.57
CA LYS A 10 8.14 6.00 3.39
C LYS A 10 8.50 4.52 3.25
N LEU A 11 8.94 4.10 2.04
CA LEU A 11 9.32 2.71 1.76
C LEU A 11 10.84 2.49 1.63
N ILE A 12 11.63 3.56 1.52
CA ILE A 12 13.08 3.43 1.29
C ILE A 12 13.83 3.29 2.62
N GLY A 13 14.51 2.16 2.80
CA GLY A 13 15.51 1.95 3.87
C GLY A 13 15.02 1.19 5.10
N GLU A 14 13.74 0.86 5.20
CA GLU A 14 13.21 0.01 6.28
C GLU A 14 12.33 -1.10 5.70
N ASP A 15 12.67 -2.34 6.05
CA ASP A 15 11.88 -3.55 5.86
C ASP A 15 11.71 -4.05 4.41
N GLY A 16 12.67 -4.85 3.95
CA GLY A 16 12.57 -5.66 2.71
C GLY A 16 11.49 -6.75 2.72
N ASN A 17 10.55 -6.70 3.66
CA ASN A 17 9.42 -7.63 3.74
C ASN A 17 8.13 -6.93 3.27
N ILE A 18 7.56 -7.46 2.19
CA ILE A 18 6.33 -6.94 1.58
C ILE A 18 5.15 -6.91 2.55
N PHE A 19 5.10 -7.82 3.53
CA PHE A 19 4.04 -7.83 4.52
C PHE A 19 4.16 -6.69 5.54
N SER A 20 5.39 -6.31 5.89
CA SER A 20 5.63 -5.12 6.73
C SER A 20 5.19 -3.85 5.99
N ILE A 21 5.52 -3.75 4.70
CA ILE A 21 5.08 -2.67 3.83
C ILE A 21 3.56 -2.63 3.73
N LEU A 22 2.92 -3.76 3.45
CA LEU A 22 1.46 -3.89 3.39
C LEU A 22 0.78 -3.48 4.70
N GLY A 23 1.37 -3.82 5.85
CA GLY A 23 0.89 -3.37 7.16
C GLY A 23 0.89 -1.85 7.31
N ARG A 24 1.97 -1.18 6.88
CA ARG A 24 2.08 0.30 6.88
C ARG A 24 1.06 0.92 5.93
N VAL A 25 0.90 0.37 4.73
CA VAL A 25 -0.07 0.81 3.71
C VAL A 25 -1.50 0.68 4.23
N ASN A 26 -1.86 -0.47 4.80
CA ASN A 26 -3.19 -0.70 5.36
C ASN A 26 -3.51 0.28 6.50
N ARG A 27 -2.51 0.63 7.32
CA ARG A 27 -2.67 1.65 8.35
C ARG A 27 -2.92 3.03 7.75
N ALA A 28 -2.12 3.44 6.77
CA ALA A 28 -2.26 4.74 6.12
C ALA A 28 -3.61 4.90 5.40
N LEU A 29 -4.06 3.86 4.69
CA LEU A 29 -5.38 3.84 4.05
C LEU A 29 -6.52 3.91 5.06
N LYS A 30 -6.42 3.23 6.22
CA LYS A 30 -7.42 3.34 7.29
C LYS A 30 -7.46 4.71 7.93
N GLU A 31 -6.30 5.33 8.17
CA GLU A 31 -6.20 6.69 8.70
C GLU A 31 -6.81 7.73 7.75
N ASP A 32 -6.79 7.46 6.43
CA ASP A 32 -7.43 8.28 5.38
C ASP A 32 -8.91 7.89 5.09
N GLY A 33 -9.49 6.98 5.88
CA GLY A 33 -10.89 6.54 5.72
C GLY A 33 -11.16 5.60 4.54
N LYS A 34 -10.12 5.07 3.89
CA LYS A 34 -10.20 4.19 2.70
C LYS A 34 -10.15 2.71 3.08
N GLU A 35 -11.04 2.30 3.97
CA GLU A 35 -11.06 0.92 4.49
C GLU A 35 -11.32 -0.12 3.40
N GLU A 36 -12.15 0.19 2.40
CA GLU A 36 -12.42 -0.71 1.27
C GLU A 36 -11.13 -1.03 0.47
N GLN A 37 -10.30 -0.02 0.24
CA GLN A 37 -9.02 -0.18 -0.46
C GLN A 37 -8.02 -1.05 0.31
N THR A 38 -8.14 -1.14 1.64
CA THR A 38 -7.26 -2.02 2.43
C THR A 38 -7.48 -3.49 2.16
N LYS A 39 -8.73 -3.90 1.92
CA LYS A 39 -9.02 -5.29 1.51
C LYS A 39 -8.50 -5.55 0.10
N GLU A 40 -8.80 -4.64 -0.82
CA GLU A 40 -8.42 -4.77 -2.23
C GLU A 40 -6.90 -4.88 -2.40
N VAL A 41 -6.12 -3.97 -1.80
CA VAL A 41 -4.65 -4.00 -1.90
C VAL A 41 -4.08 -5.27 -1.25
N SER A 42 -4.66 -5.73 -0.13
CA SER A 42 -4.21 -6.95 0.55
C SER A 42 -4.45 -8.20 -0.30
N GLU A 43 -5.62 -8.32 -0.90
CA GLU A 43 -5.96 -9.44 -1.80
C GLU A 43 -5.05 -9.46 -3.03
N ARG A 44 -4.85 -8.29 -3.67
CA ARG A 44 -3.97 -8.17 -4.84
C ARG A 44 -2.52 -8.49 -4.50
N VAL A 45 -2.00 -8.02 -3.36
CA VAL A 45 -0.65 -8.34 -2.90
C VAL A 45 -0.51 -9.83 -2.58
N MET A 46 -1.48 -10.46 -1.93
CA MET A 46 -1.43 -11.90 -1.66
C MET A 46 -1.53 -12.77 -2.92
N ALA A 47 -2.16 -12.26 -3.98
CA ALA A 47 -2.22 -12.92 -5.28
C ALA A 47 -0.97 -12.72 -6.14
N SER A 48 -0.08 -11.80 -5.77
CA SER A 48 1.15 -11.52 -6.52
C SER A 48 2.16 -12.67 -6.44
N SER A 49 2.91 -12.88 -7.52
CA SER A 49 3.90 -13.95 -7.65
C SER A 49 5.33 -13.49 -7.36
N SER A 50 5.54 -12.19 -7.17
CA SER A 50 6.86 -11.62 -6.90
C SER A 50 6.80 -10.39 -6.02
N TYR A 51 7.91 -10.14 -5.31
CA TYR A 51 8.08 -8.93 -4.50
C TYR A 51 7.90 -7.65 -5.32
N GLY A 52 8.44 -7.61 -6.55
CA GLY A 52 8.32 -6.44 -7.43
C GLY A 52 6.89 -6.16 -7.87
N GLU A 53 6.13 -7.21 -8.20
CA GLU A 53 4.71 -7.11 -8.53
C GLU A 53 3.89 -6.62 -7.34
N ALA A 54 4.14 -7.17 -6.15
CA ALA A 54 3.50 -6.72 -4.92
C ALA A 54 3.79 -5.24 -4.62
N LEU A 55 5.04 -4.82 -4.85
CA LEU A 55 5.45 -3.43 -4.64
C LEU A 55 4.76 -2.49 -5.64
N GLN A 56 4.65 -2.89 -6.91
CA GLN A 56 3.90 -2.13 -7.91
C GLN A 56 2.44 -1.95 -7.52
N ILE A 57 1.77 -3.03 -7.09
CA ILE A 57 0.39 -2.97 -6.59
C ILE A 57 0.28 -1.98 -5.44
N ILE A 58 1.19 -2.03 -4.47
CA ILE A 58 1.18 -1.11 -3.32
C ILE A 58 1.29 0.36 -3.77
N MET A 59 2.21 0.66 -4.70
CA MET A 59 2.41 2.02 -5.25
C MET A 59 1.18 2.56 -6.02
N GLU A 60 0.23 1.71 -6.41
CA GLU A 60 -1.04 2.17 -6.99
C GLU A 60 -1.93 2.86 -5.94
N TYR A 61 -1.86 2.47 -4.66
CA TYR A 61 -2.75 2.95 -3.60
C TYR A 61 -2.13 4.04 -2.72
N VAL A 62 -0.80 4.12 -2.65
CA VAL A 62 -0.07 5.09 -1.81
C VAL A 62 0.98 5.84 -2.62
N GLU A 63 1.31 7.05 -2.20
CA GLU A 63 2.51 7.73 -2.67
C GLU A 63 3.70 7.31 -1.81
N VAL A 64 4.87 7.14 -2.43
CA VAL A 64 6.07 6.64 -1.75
C VAL A 64 7.11 7.74 -1.69
N GLU A 65 7.61 8.03 -0.48
CA GLU A 65 8.72 8.97 -0.21
C GLU A 65 9.99 8.26 0.29
#